data_AF-L8LUF1-F1
#
_entry.id   AF-L8LUF1-F1
#
_cell.length_a   1.000
_cell.length_b   1.000
_cell.length_c   1.000
_cell.angle_alpha   90.00
_cell.angle_beta   90.00
_cell.angle_gamma   90.00
#
_symmetry.space_group_name_H-M   'P 1'
#
loop_
_entity.id
_entity.type
_entity.pdbx_description
1 polymer ?
#
loop_
_entity_poly.entity_id
_entity_poly.type
_entity_poly.pdbx_seq_one_letter_code
_entity_poly.pdbx_strand_id
1 'polypeptide(L)' 'VGGQYQPIEPNEQGWLWSNRLGLYLGVYQQQLRYFTQVGELVPLPEELVQQAQLKAQQAEEKVEQLKAQLRALGIEPQ' A
#
# COMPACT_ATOMS: atom_id res chain seq x y z
N VAL A 1 -5.94 10.09 23.61
CA VAL A 1 -7.20 9.34 23.44
C VAL A 1 -6.82 7.91 23.12
N GLY A 2 -7.00 7.00 24.09
CA GLY A 2 -6.63 5.59 23.95
C GLY A 2 -7.55 4.92 22.93
N GLY A 3 -7.00 4.50 21.80
CA GLY A 3 -7.74 3.72 20.81
C GLY A 3 -8.17 2.41 21.45
N GLN A 4 -9.45 2.30 21.78
CA GLN A 4 -10.04 1.03 22.18
C GLN A 4 -9.83 0.05 21.03
N TYR A 5 -9.19 -1.08 21.33
CA TYR A 5 -9.03 -2.16 20.39
C TYR A 5 -10.42 -2.64 19.98
N GLN A 6 -10.77 -2.44 18.72
CA GLN A 6 -11.97 -3.03 18.15
C GLN A 6 -11.58 -4.41 17.63
N PRO A 7 -12.15 -5.50 18.18
CA PRO A 7 -11.86 -6.83 17.68
C PRO A 7 -12.27 -6.89 16.22
N ILE A 8 -11.30 -7.26 15.39
CA ILE A 8 -11.54 -7.52 13.97
C ILE A 8 -12.09 -8.94 13.88
N GLU A 9 -13.16 -9.13 13.11
CA GLU A 9 -13.64 -10.48 12.84
C GLU A 9 -12.70 -11.17 11.84
N PRO A 10 -12.23 -12.39 12.15
CA PRO A 10 -11.44 -13.15 11.21
C PRO A 10 -12.30 -13.53 9.99
N ASN A 11 -11.68 -13.55 8.81
CA ASN A 11 -12.29 -14.12 7.61
C ASN A 11 -12.41 -15.65 7.74
N GLU A 12 -12.99 -16.31 6.75
CA GLU A 12 -13.17 -17.77 6.71
C GLU A 12 -11.86 -18.58 6.83
N GLN A 13 -10.71 -17.95 6.61
CA GLN A 13 -9.38 -18.54 6.73
C GLN A 13 -8.69 -18.21 8.07
N GLY A 14 -9.35 -17.48 8.97
CA GLY A 14 -8.79 -17.06 10.25
C GLY A 14 -7.97 -15.77 10.20
N TRP A 15 -8.07 -14.96 9.14
CA TRP A 15 -7.30 -13.72 8.97
C TRP A 15 -8.10 -12.46 9.34
N LEU A 16 -7.48 -11.54 10.06
CA LEU A 16 -8.08 -10.31 10.57
C LEU A 16 -7.87 -9.15 9.59
N TRP A 17 -8.93 -8.59 9.02
CA TRP A 17 -8.84 -7.40 8.15
C TRP A 17 -8.56 -6.10 8.91
N SER A 18 -7.42 -5.46 8.62
CA SER A 18 -7.08 -4.14 9.15
C SER A 18 -7.43 -3.03 8.15
N ASN A 19 -8.57 -2.35 8.35
CA ASN A 19 -8.98 -1.22 7.52
C ASN A 19 -7.96 -0.06 7.50
N ARG A 20 -7.21 0.15 8.60
CA ARG A 20 -6.18 1.20 8.67
C ARG A 20 -4.98 0.89 7.77
N LEU A 21 -4.65 -0.38 7.61
CA LEU A 21 -3.50 -0.83 6.83
C LEU A 21 -3.92 -1.27 5.41
N GLY A 22 -5.20 -1.58 5.19
CA GLY A 22 -5.69 -2.18 3.94
C GLY A 22 -5.17 -3.60 3.73
N LEU A 23 -4.88 -4.33 4.81
CA LEU A 23 -4.22 -5.65 4.79
C LEU A 23 -4.89 -6.62 5.76
N TYR A 24 -4.80 -7.92 5.47
CA TYR A 24 -5.19 -9.00 6.37
C TYR A 24 -4.05 -9.32 7.34
N LEU A 25 -4.36 -9.75 8.56
CA LEU A 25 -3.41 -10.17 9.58
C LEU A 25 -3.73 -11.62 9.96
N GLY A 26 -2.84 -12.55 9.63
CA GLY A 26 -3.00 -13.97 9.91
C GLY A 26 -1.80 -14.54 10.66
N VAL A 27 -1.90 -15.81 11.05
CA VAL A 27 -0.79 -16.54 11.66
C VAL A 27 -0.14 -17.42 10.59
N TYR A 28 1.14 -17.18 10.33
CA TYR A 28 1.96 -17.98 9.42
C TYR A 28 3.19 -18.49 10.17
N GLN A 29 3.42 -19.80 10.16
CA GLN A 29 4.53 -20.44 10.90
C GLN A 29 4.61 -20.02 12.39
N GLN A 30 3.46 -19.97 13.08
CA GLN A 30 3.34 -19.50 14.47
C GLN A 30 3.73 -18.02 14.69
N GLN A 31 3.90 -17.23 13.62
CA GLN A 31 4.17 -15.79 13.70
C GLN A 31 3.00 -14.99 13.13
N LEU A 32 2.72 -13.84 13.73
CA LEU A 32 1.77 -12.87 13.16
C LEU A 32 2.36 -12.25 11.89
N ARG A 33 1.67 -12.43 10.77
CA ARG A 33 2.09 -11.94 9.46
C ARG A 33 0.93 -11.23 8.77
N TYR A 34 1.26 -10.17 8.05
CA TYR A 34 0.29 -9.48 7.21
C TYR A 34 0.19 -10.19 5.87
N PHE A 35 -1.02 -10.22 5.32
CA PHE A 35 -1.38 -10.79 4.03
C PHE A 35 -2.07 -9.70 3.20
N THR A 36 -1.79 -9.68 1.89
CA THR A 36 -2.46 -8.81 0.94
C THR A 36 -3.89 -9.27 0.70
N GLN A 37 -4.71 -8.45 0.02
CA GLN A 37 -6.07 -8.84 -0.38
C GLN A 37 -6.11 -10.08 -1.27
N VAL A 38 -5.01 -10.39 -1.96
CA VAL A 38 -4.85 -11.57 -2.81
C VAL A 38 -4.26 -12.77 -2.06
N GLY A 39 -4.07 -12.66 -0.74
CA GLY A 39 -3.55 -13.74 0.12
C GLY A 39 -2.04 -13.95 0.06
N GLU A 40 -1.30 -13.00 -0.51
CA GLU A 40 0.17 -13.04 -0.54
C GLU A 40 0.73 -12.49 0.77
N LEU A 41 1.79 -13.12 1.29
CA LEU A 41 2.48 -12.63 2.48
C LEU A 41 3.06 -11.24 2.20
N VAL A 42 2.68 -10.26 3.01
CA VAL A 42 3.17 -8.89 2.84
C VAL A 42 4.64 -8.84 3.26
N PRO A 43 5.57 -8.45 2.37
CA PRO A 43 6.96 -8.19 2.75
C PRO A 43 7.00 -7.04 3.77
N LEU A 44 8.06 -6.98 4.57
CA LEU A 44 8.15 -6.08 5.73
C LEU A 44 7.71 -4.64 5.43
N PRO A 45 7.04 -3.94 6.37
CA PRO A 45 6.57 -2.58 6.18
C PRO A 45 7.69 -1.60 5.79
N GLU A 46 8.93 -1.85 6.22
CA GLU A 46 10.09 -1.06 5.80
C GLU A 46 10.34 -1.16 4.29
N GLU A 47 10.18 -2.35 3.72
CA GLU A 47 10.35 -2.60 2.30
C GLU A 47 9.21 -1.97 1.48
N LEU A 48 7.98 -2.01 2.01
CA LEU A 48 6.82 -1.35 1.40
C LEU A 48 6.93 0.17 1.41
N VAL A 49 7.41 0.78 2.50
CA VAL A 49 7.58 2.24 2.57
C VAL A 49 8.61 2.69 1.53
N GLN A 50 9.75 2.01 1.45
CA GLN A 50 10.78 2.32 0.45
C GLN A 50 10.24 2.17 -0.97
N GLN A 51 9.52 1.08 -1.25
CA GLN A 51 8.97 0.82 -2.57
C GLN A 51 7.85 1.79 -2.96
N ALA A 52 6.98 2.16 -2.01
CA ALA A 52 5.94 3.16 -2.22
C ALA A 52 6.54 4.54 -2.47
N GLN A 53 7.58 4.92 -1.73
CA GLN A 53 8.27 6.20 -1.92
C GLN A 53 8.96 6.25 -3.30
N LEU A 54 9.61 5.15 -3.70
CA LEU A 54 10.26 5.04 -5.01
C LEU A 54 9.24 5.10 -6.15
N LYS A 55 8.10 4.41 -6.03
CA LYS A 55 7.02 4.47 -7.02
C LYS A 55 6.38 5.85 -7.10
N ALA A 56 6.21 6.53 -5.96
CA ALA A 56 5.68 7.89 -5.94
C ALA A 56 6.62 8.85 -6.68
N GLN A 57 7.91 8.80 -6.39
CA GLN A 57 8.92 9.62 -7.08
C GLN A 57 8.96 9.34 -8.60
N GLN A 58 8.94 8.06 -9.01
CA GLN A 58 8.91 7.70 -10.42
C GLN A 58 7.62 8.17 -11.14
N ALA A 59 6.49 8.16 -10.44
CA ALA A 59 5.23 8.67 -10.98
C ALA A 59 5.28 10.19 -11.13
N GLU A 60 5.84 10.91 -10.16
CA GLU A 60 6.02 12.36 -10.22
C GLU A 60 6.96 12.76 -11.36
N GLU A 61 8.12 12.10 -11.49
CA GLU A 61 9.07 12.35 -12.60
C GLU A 61 8.40 12.13 -13.96
N LYS A 62 7.64 11.03 -14.11
CA LYS A 62 6.90 10.78 -15.35
C LYS A 62 5.88 11.87 -15.63
N VAL A 63 5.09 12.26 -14.64
CA VAL A 63 4.10 13.34 -14.79
C VAL A 63 4.79 14.64 -15.22
N GLU A 64 5.93 14.96 -14.64
CA GLU A 64 6.68 16.17 -14.96
C GLU A 64 7.27 16.12 -16.37
N GLN A 65 7.83 14.98 -16.78
CA GLN A 65 8.31 14.75 -18.14
C GLN A 65 7.19 14.81 -19.18
N LEU A 66 6.03 14.23 -18.88
CA LEU A 66 4.86 14.31 -19.76
C LEU A 66 4.35 15.76 -19.85
N LYS A 67 4.26 16.49 -18.73
CA LYS A 67 3.90 17.92 -18.74
C LYS A 67 4.91 18.76 -19.54
N ALA A 68 6.20 18.47 -19.44
CA ALA A 68 7.23 19.15 -20.22
C ALA A 68 7.08 18.89 -21.72
N GLN A 69 6.82 17.63 -22.11
CA GLN A 69 6.58 17.26 -23.50
C GLN A 69 5.29 17.89 -24.06
N LEU A 70 4.20 17.93 -23.27
CA LEU A 70 2.95 18.59 -23.67
C LEU A 70 3.15 20.09 -23.88
N ARG A 71 3.89 20.76 -22.98
CA ARG A 71 4.27 22.18 -23.16
C ARG A 71 5.14 22.40 -24.41
N ALA A 72 6.10 21.51 -24.68
CA ALA A 72 6.93 21.57 -25.88
C ALA A 72 6.11 21.36 -27.17
N LEU A 73 5.02 20.61 -27.09
CA LEU A 73 4.05 20.40 -28.17
C LEU A 73 2.99 21.51 -28.27
N GLY A 74 3.06 22.56 -27.44
CA GLY A 74 2.13 23.69 -27.44
C GLY A 74 0.75 23.37 -26.85
N ILE A 75 0.63 22.26 -26.12
CA ILE A 75 -0.60 21.86 -25.41
C ILE A 75 -0.43 22.34 -23.97
N GLU A 76 -1.17 23.38 -23.57
CA GLU A 76 -1.18 23.85 -22.17
C GLU A 76 -2.06 22.91 -21.32
N PRO A 77 -1.49 22.15 -20.36
CA PRO A 77 -2.31 21.36 -19.44
C PRO A 77 -2.94 22.29 -18.39
N GLN A 78 -4.28 22.31 -18.36
CA GLN A 78 -5.11 23.08 -17.41
C GLN A 78 -5.15 22.46 -16.01
#